data_AF-A0A6P7GT13-F1
#
_entry.id   AF-A0A6P7GT13-F1
#
_cell.length_a   1.000
_cell.length_b   1.000
_cell.length_c   1.000
_cell.angle_alpha   90.00
_cell.angle_beta   90.00
_cell.angle_gamma   90.00
#
_symmetry.space_group_name_H-M   'P 1'
#
loop_
_entity.id
_entity.type
_entity.pdbx_description
1 polymer ?
#
loop_
_entity_poly.entity_id
_entity_poly.type
_entity_poly.pdbx_seq_one_letter_code
_entity_poly.pdbx_strand_id
1 'polypeptide(L)'
;MKKQLCSLMFCALILKVSTLENQCHIPEILRGSWFSVEDGKDTVTKFDERFMTIENRVKVLCDYKKTEHNSDYTIAFQYDRCYHCIKFFVRTINIVEKIEGICTNINHTKEDFESLCSKMNDTKITTLFSNDHSNRGLVNCKTSLQGSWDFAYERPEQFSGRCSNPKSRIHSCLVPDKLSLSNNQKFTMTYQKCEGLDATFQGIKQNPIEAGCKLPSFIGGDWIDSVNIDAKVFINQTHIAETDTINGKLLTTDYICQEQRNNIVVMARYSVTG
;
A
#
# COMPACT_ATOMS: atom_id res chain seq x y z
N MET A 1 -49.63 -52.07 -49.89
CA MET A 1 -48.27 -52.66 -50.03
C MET A 1 -47.25 -51.59 -49.61
N LYS A 2 -46.64 -51.68 -48.42
CA LYS A 2 -45.19 -51.98 -48.18
C LYS A 2 -44.29 -51.29 -49.23
N LYS A 3 -43.36 -50.37 -48.97
CA LYS A 3 -42.41 -50.00 -47.89
C LYS A 3 -42.03 -48.51 -48.15
N GLN A 4 -41.48 -47.67 -47.28
CA GLN A 4 -40.19 -47.81 -46.61
C GLN A 4 -39.99 -46.63 -45.64
N LEU A 5 -39.44 -46.97 -44.47
CA LEU A 5 -39.12 -46.11 -43.33
C LEU A 5 -37.78 -45.41 -43.57
N CYS A 6 -37.70 -44.08 -43.36
CA CYS A 6 -36.45 -43.34 -43.19
C CYS A 6 -36.80 -42.11 -42.34
N SER A 7 -36.87 -42.19 -41.00
CA SER A 7 -35.73 -42.18 -40.07
C SER A 7 -34.67 -41.13 -40.42
N LEU A 8 -35.02 -39.85 -40.28
CA LEU A 8 -34.06 -38.80 -40.00
C LEU A 8 -34.51 -38.09 -38.72
N MET A 9 -34.09 -38.68 -37.59
CA MET A 9 -33.76 -37.93 -36.39
C MET A 9 -32.89 -36.74 -36.82
N PHE A 10 -33.46 -35.53 -36.79
CA PHE A 10 -32.67 -34.31 -36.77
C PHE A 10 -32.02 -34.24 -35.38
N CYS A 11 -30.95 -35.02 -35.26
CA CYS A 11 -30.13 -35.09 -34.06
C CYS A 11 -29.52 -33.71 -33.84
N ALA A 12 -29.79 -33.16 -32.66
CA ALA A 12 -29.23 -31.91 -32.19
C ALA A 12 -27.70 -31.94 -32.28
N LEU A 13 -27.15 -31.17 -33.21
CA LEU A 13 -25.74 -30.78 -33.22
C LEU A 13 -25.68 -29.26 -33.08
N ILE A 14 -26.21 -28.77 -31.95
CA ILE A 14 -25.68 -27.53 -31.37
C ILE A 14 -24.32 -27.93 -30.81
N LEU A 15 -23.28 -27.75 -31.64
CA LEU A 15 -21.91 -27.64 -31.15
C LEU A 15 -21.93 -26.46 -30.18
N LYS A 16 -22.11 -26.75 -28.88
CA LYS A 16 -21.66 -25.87 -27.82
C LYS A 16 -20.15 -25.82 -27.97
N VAL A 17 -19.67 -24.87 -28.77
CA VAL A 17 -18.30 -24.39 -28.66
C VAL A 17 -18.23 -23.77 -27.27
N SER A 18 -17.83 -24.57 -26.29
CA SER A 18 -17.35 -24.04 -25.02
C SER A 18 -16.01 -23.39 -25.31
N THR A 19 -16.04 -22.11 -25.70
CA THR A 19 -14.85 -21.28 -25.56
C THR A 19 -14.54 -21.22 -24.08
N LEU A 20 -13.51 -21.96 -23.66
CA LEU A 20 -12.90 -21.78 -22.35
C LEU A 20 -12.12 -20.47 -22.38
N GLU A 21 -12.82 -19.34 -22.43
CA GLU A 21 -12.20 -18.02 -22.26
C GLU A 21 -12.10 -17.72 -20.76
N ASN A 22 -11.17 -18.38 -20.08
CA ASN A 22 -10.61 -17.84 -18.85
C ASN A 22 -9.70 -16.66 -19.23
N GLN A 23 -10.28 -15.56 -19.70
CA GLN A 23 -9.52 -14.35 -20.01
C GLN A 23 -8.87 -13.85 -18.70
N CYS A 24 -7.55 -13.63 -18.71
CA CYS A 24 -6.91 -12.99 -17.57
C CYS A 24 -7.44 -11.55 -17.43
N HIS A 25 -7.95 -11.26 -16.24
CA HIS A 25 -8.36 -9.93 -15.82
C HIS A 25 -7.48 -9.47 -14.65
N ILE A 26 -6.78 -8.36 -14.86
CA ILE A 26 -5.97 -7.70 -13.85
C ILE A 26 -6.92 -7.14 -12.77
N PRO A 27 -6.69 -7.41 -11.48
CA PRO A 27 -7.53 -6.94 -10.37
C PRO A 27 -7.68 -5.42 -10.35
N GLU A 28 -8.87 -4.91 -10.02
CA GLU A 28 -9.16 -3.47 -9.97
C GLU A 28 -8.20 -2.69 -9.08
N ILE A 29 -7.78 -3.27 -7.95
CA ILE A 29 -6.83 -2.64 -7.01
C ILE A 29 -5.44 -2.40 -7.62
N LEU A 30 -5.08 -3.13 -8.67
CA LEU A 30 -3.82 -2.93 -9.40
C LEU A 30 -4.00 -2.03 -10.63
N ARG A 31 -5.24 -1.75 -11.07
CA ARG A 31 -5.50 -0.93 -12.26
C ARG A 31 -5.18 0.53 -12.00
N GLY A 32 -4.86 1.26 -13.06
CA GLY A 32 -4.47 2.67 -13.01
C GLY A 32 -2.98 2.87 -13.29
N SER A 33 -2.50 4.08 -13.01
CA SER A 33 -1.12 4.48 -13.27
C SER A 33 -0.28 4.40 -11.98
N TRP A 34 0.93 3.88 -12.10
CA TRP A 34 1.87 3.68 -11.01
C TRP A 34 3.24 4.25 -11.35
N PHE A 35 3.87 4.92 -10.40
CA PHE A 35 5.24 5.41 -10.46
C PHE A 35 6.17 4.50 -9.66
N SER A 36 7.38 4.28 -10.19
CA SER A 36 8.46 3.56 -9.52
C SER A 36 9.81 4.11 -9.96
N VAL A 37 10.85 3.86 -9.17
CA VAL A 37 12.24 4.06 -9.59
C VAL A 37 12.84 2.68 -9.86
N GLU A 38 13.00 2.35 -11.14
CA GLU A 38 13.52 1.06 -11.59
C GLU A 38 14.91 1.30 -12.20
N ASP A 39 15.92 0.63 -11.66
CA ASP A 39 17.33 0.75 -12.05
C ASP A 39 17.85 2.20 -12.16
N GLY A 40 17.43 3.03 -11.21
CA GLY A 40 17.83 4.44 -11.10
C GLY A 40 17.08 5.37 -12.05
N LYS A 41 16.04 4.87 -12.73
CA LYS A 41 15.23 5.65 -13.67
C LYS A 41 13.77 5.69 -13.23
N ASP A 42 13.22 6.90 -13.26
CA ASP A 42 11.79 7.14 -13.10
C ASP A 42 11.00 6.39 -14.17
N THR A 43 10.11 5.51 -13.72
CA THR A 43 9.31 4.62 -14.57
C THR A 43 7.84 4.78 -14.24
N VAL A 44 7.01 4.86 -15.27
CA VAL A 44 5.54 4.86 -15.12
C VAL A 44 4.97 3.62 -15.76
N THR A 45 4.25 2.83 -14.97
CA THR A 45 3.58 1.61 -15.41
C THR A 45 2.08 1.78 -15.25
N LYS A 46 1.31 1.50 -16.31
CA LYS A 46 -0.15 1.56 -16.31
C LYS A 46 -0.73 0.16 -16.45
N PHE A 47 -1.71 -0.16 -15.62
CA PHE A 47 -2.46 -1.41 -15.72
C PHE A 47 -3.91 -1.11 -16.09
N ASP A 48 -4.34 -1.66 -17.22
CA ASP A 48 -5.75 -1.69 -17.60
C ASP A 48 -6.35 -3.05 -17.20
N GLU A 49 -7.56 -3.36 -17.66
CA GLU A 49 -8.20 -4.64 -17.37
C GLU A 49 -7.40 -5.87 -17.84
N ARG A 50 -6.63 -5.73 -18.93
CA ARG A 50 -5.91 -6.85 -19.55
C ARG A 50 -4.45 -6.57 -19.89
N PHE A 51 -4.00 -5.32 -19.80
CA PHE A 51 -2.70 -4.93 -20.29
C PHE A 51 -1.89 -4.19 -19.23
N MET A 52 -0.60 -4.48 -19.19
CA MET A 52 0.40 -3.63 -18.53
C MET A 52 1.10 -2.80 -19.60
N THR A 53 1.21 -1.49 -19.39
CA THR A 53 1.87 -0.56 -20.29
C THR A 53 3.00 0.17 -19.57
N ILE A 54 4.25 -0.02 -20.00
CA ILE A 54 5.43 0.61 -19.41
C ILE A 54 5.85 1.81 -20.26
N GLU A 55 5.97 3.00 -19.65
CA GLU A 55 6.36 4.27 -20.27
C GLU A 55 5.55 4.66 -21.53
N ASN A 56 4.31 4.17 -21.67
CA ASN A 56 3.51 4.26 -22.90
C ASN A 56 4.15 3.64 -24.16
N ARG A 57 5.16 2.76 -24.00
CA ARG A 57 5.93 2.17 -25.11
C ARG A 57 5.67 0.69 -25.28
N VAL A 58 5.70 -0.06 -24.18
CA VAL A 58 5.52 -1.51 -24.21
C VAL A 58 4.17 -1.83 -23.62
N LYS A 59 3.28 -2.45 -24.40
CA LYS A 59 1.99 -2.96 -23.96
C LYS A 59 2.03 -4.49 -23.96
N VAL A 60 1.95 -5.10 -22.79
CA VAL A 60 1.98 -6.57 -22.63
C VAL A 60 0.65 -7.09 -22.13
N LEU A 61 0.23 -8.23 -22.69
CA LEU A 61 -1.04 -8.87 -22.38
C LEU A 61 -0.90 -9.74 -21.13
N CYS A 62 -1.87 -9.65 -20.22
CA CYS A 62 -2.01 -10.65 -19.17
C CYS A 62 -2.54 -11.97 -19.75
N ASP A 63 -1.83 -13.06 -19.50
CA ASP A 63 -2.21 -14.39 -19.96
C ASP A 63 -2.63 -15.32 -18.81
N TYR A 64 -2.08 -15.09 -17.62
CA TYR A 64 -2.40 -15.89 -16.43
C TYR A 64 -2.44 -15.05 -15.16
N LYS A 65 -3.37 -15.36 -14.26
CA LYS A 65 -3.45 -14.80 -12.91
C LYS A 65 -3.73 -15.89 -11.89
N LYS A 66 -2.98 -15.86 -10.81
CA LYS A 66 -3.24 -16.60 -9.58
C LYS A 66 -3.45 -15.59 -8.44
N THR A 67 -4.57 -15.72 -7.74
CA THR A 67 -4.81 -14.98 -6.49
C THR A 67 -4.24 -15.81 -5.34
N GLU A 68 -3.43 -15.19 -4.49
CA GLU A 68 -2.84 -15.80 -3.31
C GLU A 68 -3.53 -15.30 -2.03
N HIS A 69 -3.08 -15.77 -0.86
CA HIS A 69 -3.57 -15.27 0.42
C HIS A 69 -3.23 -13.77 0.60
N ASN A 70 -4.01 -13.05 1.42
CA ASN A 70 -3.82 -11.62 1.75
C ASN A 70 -3.95 -10.61 0.59
N SER A 71 -4.65 -10.97 -0.50
CA SER A 71 -4.79 -10.10 -1.69
C SER A 71 -3.49 -9.89 -2.47
N ASP A 72 -2.53 -10.81 -2.32
CA ASP A 72 -1.36 -10.88 -3.19
C ASP A 72 -1.76 -11.51 -4.54
N TYR A 73 -1.16 -11.03 -5.61
CA TYR A 73 -1.46 -11.50 -6.97
C TYR A 73 -0.21 -11.91 -7.70
N THR A 74 -0.26 -13.07 -8.34
CA THR A 74 0.81 -13.55 -9.22
C THR A 74 0.28 -13.56 -10.64
N ILE A 75 0.88 -12.76 -11.52
CA ILE A 75 0.38 -12.49 -12.87
C ILE A 75 1.48 -12.76 -13.89
N ALA A 76 1.18 -13.52 -14.93
CA ALA A 76 2.09 -13.72 -16.06
C ALA A 76 1.71 -12.81 -17.23
N PHE A 77 2.69 -12.06 -17.73
CA PHE A 77 2.57 -11.16 -18.87
C PHE A 77 3.40 -11.67 -20.05
N GLN A 78 2.83 -11.58 -21.24
CA GLN A 78 3.53 -11.91 -22.48
C GLN A 78 4.31 -10.69 -22.99
N TYR A 79 5.63 -10.78 -23.03
CA TYR A 79 6.51 -9.80 -23.67
C TYR A 79 7.14 -10.42 -24.91
N ASP A 80 6.74 -9.94 -26.10
CA ASP A 80 7.19 -10.48 -27.39
C ASP A 80 6.99 -12.01 -27.49
N ARG A 81 8.06 -12.80 -27.34
CA ARG A 81 8.05 -14.27 -27.44
C ARG A 81 8.17 -15.01 -26.11
N CYS A 82 8.28 -14.30 -24.99
CA CYS A 82 8.47 -14.90 -23.68
C CYS A 82 7.45 -14.39 -22.65
N TYR A 83 7.46 -15.04 -21.50
CA TYR A 83 6.61 -14.72 -20.37
C TYR A 83 7.43 -14.23 -19.19
N HIS A 84 6.94 -13.17 -18.57
CA HIS A 84 7.41 -12.68 -17.29
C HIS A 84 6.33 -12.93 -16.25
N CYS A 85 6.71 -13.50 -15.11
CA CYS A 85 5.82 -13.56 -13.97
C CYS A 85 6.12 -12.41 -13.00
N ILE A 86 5.07 -11.74 -12.54
CA ILE A 86 5.17 -10.65 -11.57
C ILE A 86 4.29 -11.00 -10.38
N LYS A 87 4.90 -10.99 -9.20
CA LYS A 87 4.19 -11.10 -7.92
C LYS A 87 3.98 -9.72 -7.32
N PHE A 88 2.73 -9.36 -7.09
CA PHE A 88 2.29 -8.12 -6.48
C PHE A 88 1.90 -8.36 -5.03
N PHE A 89 2.41 -7.51 -4.15
CA PHE A 89 2.07 -7.43 -2.74
C PHE A 89 1.33 -6.12 -2.50
N VAL A 90 0.02 -6.22 -2.28
CA VAL A 90 -0.81 -5.03 -2.05
C VAL A 90 -0.63 -4.60 -0.60
N ARG A 91 0.19 -3.56 -0.38
CA ARG A 91 0.40 -2.98 0.96
C ARG A 91 -0.73 -2.04 1.34
N THR A 92 -1.09 -1.18 0.41
CA THR A 92 -2.27 -0.31 0.48
C THR A 92 -2.80 -0.10 -0.94
N ILE A 93 -3.93 0.58 -1.07
CA ILE A 93 -4.45 1.01 -2.38
C ILE A 93 -3.56 2.04 -3.09
N ASN A 94 -2.59 2.67 -2.40
CA ASN A 94 -1.67 3.66 -2.96
C ASN A 94 -0.24 3.14 -3.09
N ILE A 95 0.07 1.99 -2.49
CA ILE A 95 1.42 1.42 -2.44
C ILE A 95 1.31 -0.07 -2.70
N VAL A 96 1.94 -0.50 -3.79
CA VAL A 96 2.06 -1.90 -4.17
C VAL A 96 3.54 -2.21 -4.30
N GLU A 97 3.97 -3.36 -3.83
CA GLU A 97 5.31 -3.85 -4.13
C GLU A 97 5.20 -4.93 -5.20
N LYS A 98 6.16 -4.95 -6.14
CA LYS A 98 6.27 -6.02 -7.13
C LYS A 98 7.62 -6.71 -7.03
N ILE A 99 7.60 -7.99 -7.36
CA ILE A 99 8.77 -8.82 -7.63
C ILE A 99 8.59 -9.37 -9.03
N GLU A 100 9.57 -9.18 -9.91
CA GLU A 100 9.49 -9.54 -11.32
C GLU A 100 10.51 -10.62 -11.67
N GLY A 101 10.01 -11.71 -12.27
CA GLY A 101 10.80 -12.84 -12.73
C GLY A 101 11.40 -12.63 -14.12
N ILE A 102 12.29 -13.56 -14.48
CA ILE A 102 12.98 -13.56 -15.78
C ILE A 102 12.06 -13.94 -16.95
N CYS A 103 12.33 -13.37 -18.11
CA CYS A 103 11.75 -13.73 -19.41
C CYS A 103 12.00 -15.21 -19.73
N THR A 104 10.95 -16.02 -19.79
CA THR A 104 11.06 -17.46 -20.07
C THR A 104 10.06 -17.90 -21.13
N ASN A 105 10.48 -18.76 -22.05
CA ASN A 105 9.60 -19.34 -23.07
C ASN A 105 8.89 -20.57 -22.51
N ILE A 106 7.57 -20.62 -22.65
CA ILE A 106 6.72 -21.73 -22.19
C ILE A 106 5.67 -22.09 -23.24
N ASN A 107 5.05 -23.27 -23.11
CA ASN A 107 4.08 -23.79 -24.08
C ASN A 107 2.62 -23.40 -23.75
N HIS A 108 2.42 -22.34 -22.95
CA HIS A 108 1.10 -21.83 -22.55
C HIS A 108 0.19 -22.86 -21.84
N THR A 109 0.75 -23.77 -21.04
CA THR A 109 -0.07 -24.61 -20.15
C THR A 109 -0.16 -23.99 -18.75
N LYS A 110 -1.20 -24.34 -17.99
CA LYS A 110 -1.38 -23.83 -16.62
C LYS A 110 -0.22 -24.26 -15.73
N GLU A 111 0.22 -25.50 -15.87
CA GLU A 111 1.35 -26.09 -15.13
C GLU A 111 2.66 -25.36 -15.47
N ASP A 112 2.84 -24.93 -16.71
CA ASP A 112 4.00 -24.12 -17.10
C ASP A 112 3.99 -22.74 -16.42
N PHE A 113 2.82 -22.08 -16.32
CA PHE A 113 2.71 -20.81 -15.62
C PHE A 113 3.00 -20.95 -14.11
N GLU A 114 2.49 -22.00 -13.48
CA GLU A 114 2.78 -22.27 -12.06
C GLU A 114 4.28 -22.54 -11.84
N SER A 115 4.91 -23.31 -12.74
CA SER A 115 6.35 -23.57 -12.72
C SER A 115 7.16 -22.30 -12.94
N LEU A 116 6.79 -21.47 -13.91
CA LEU A 116 7.41 -20.17 -14.20
C LEU A 116 7.39 -19.26 -12.97
N CYS A 117 6.21 -19.08 -12.38
CA CYS A 117 6.01 -18.18 -11.25
C CYS A 117 6.60 -18.71 -9.93
N SER A 118 6.92 -20.01 -9.83
CA SER A 118 7.54 -20.56 -8.62
C SER A 118 9.03 -20.20 -8.47
N LYS A 119 9.70 -19.76 -9.55
CA LYS A 119 11.16 -19.56 -9.60
C LYS A 119 11.61 -18.14 -9.22
N MET A 120 10.77 -17.35 -8.56
CA MET A 120 10.99 -15.90 -8.36
C MET A 120 11.79 -15.53 -7.09
N ASN A 121 12.42 -16.48 -6.39
CA ASN A 121 12.87 -16.27 -5.00
C ASN A 121 14.04 -15.28 -4.78
N ASP A 122 14.77 -14.84 -5.81
CA ASP A 122 15.95 -13.95 -5.67
C ASP A 122 15.85 -12.63 -6.45
N THR A 123 14.64 -12.11 -6.64
CA THR A 123 14.40 -10.94 -7.50
C THR A 123 14.17 -9.66 -6.70
N LYS A 124 14.66 -8.53 -7.25
CA LYS A 124 14.61 -7.20 -6.63
C LYS A 124 13.16 -6.77 -6.38
N ILE A 125 12.87 -6.32 -5.17
CA ILE A 125 11.58 -5.71 -4.83
C ILE A 125 11.55 -4.29 -5.38
N THR A 126 10.51 -3.98 -6.13
CA THR A 126 10.23 -2.63 -6.63
C THR A 126 8.95 -2.11 -5.99
N THR A 127 9.01 -0.93 -5.40
CA THR A 127 7.83 -0.25 -4.84
C THR A 127 7.18 0.64 -5.90
N LEU A 128 5.87 0.46 -6.06
CA LEU A 128 5.00 1.19 -6.97
C LEU A 128 4.09 2.11 -6.16
N PHE A 129 4.04 3.39 -6.54
CA PHE A 129 3.20 4.42 -5.93
C PHE A 129 2.10 4.80 -6.91
N SER A 130 0.84 4.82 -6.47
CA SER A 130 -0.27 5.19 -7.34
C SER A 130 -0.16 6.65 -7.79
N ASN A 131 -0.12 6.87 -9.10
CA ASN A 131 -0.25 8.19 -9.75
C ASN A 131 -1.72 8.56 -9.97
N ASP A 132 -2.65 7.62 -9.77
CA ASP A 132 -4.05 7.88 -10.01
C ASP A 132 -4.67 8.58 -8.80
N HIS A 133 -4.73 9.91 -8.88
CA HIS A 133 -5.35 10.76 -7.87
C HIS A 133 -6.83 10.42 -7.61
N SER A 134 -7.52 9.77 -8.56
CA SER A 134 -8.93 9.38 -8.41
C SER A 134 -9.13 8.09 -7.61
N ASN A 135 -8.11 7.20 -7.59
CA ASN A 135 -8.09 5.94 -6.85
C ASN A 135 -7.31 6.02 -5.53
N ARG A 136 -6.94 7.24 -5.07
CA ARG A 136 -6.64 7.52 -3.66
C ARG A 136 -7.92 7.34 -2.84
N GLY A 137 -8.44 6.12 -2.77
CA GLY A 137 -9.33 5.73 -1.69
C GLY A 137 -8.70 6.26 -0.41
N LEU A 138 -9.46 7.08 0.29
CA LEU A 138 -9.02 7.62 1.55
C LEU A 138 -8.76 6.39 2.41
N VAL A 139 -7.50 6.12 2.79
CA VAL A 139 -7.24 5.29 3.98
C VAL A 139 -7.77 6.14 5.13
N ASN A 140 -9.08 6.02 5.33
CA ASN A 140 -9.82 6.80 6.26
C ASN A 140 -9.46 6.22 7.63
N CYS A 141 -8.88 7.01 8.53
CA CYS A 141 -8.62 6.56 9.90
C CYS A 141 -9.88 5.97 10.58
N LYS A 142 -11.08 6.26 10.05
CA LYS A 142 -12.33 5.62 10.41
C LYS A 142 -12.30 4.08 10.34
N THR A 143 -11.54 3.45 9.44
CA THR A 143 -11.43 1.98 9.40
C THR A 143 -10.44 1.42 10.42
N SER A 144 -9.54 2.24 10.96
CA SER A 144 -8.45 1.79 11.83
C SER A 144 -8.68 2.09 13.32
N LEU A 145 -9.23 3.25 13.67
CA LEU A 145 -9.38 3.72 15.08
C LEU A 145 -10.61 4.62 15.28
N GLN A 146 -11.78 4.30 14.72
CA GLN A 146 -13.02 5.07 14.97
C GLN A 146 -13.51 4.90 16.41
N GLY A 147 -13.54 5.98 17.20
CA GLY A 147 -14.11 5.99 18.55
C GLY A 147 -13.29 6.80 19.57
N SER A 148 -13.80 6.88 20.81
CA SER A 148 -12.99 7.30 21.96
C SER A 148 -12.36 6.07 22.59
N TRP A 149 -11.03 6.00 22.52
CA TRP A 149 -10.26 4.91 23.10
C TRP A 149 -9.53 5.42 24.32
N ASP A 150 -9.60 4.71 25.43
CA ASP A 150 -8.67 4.91 26.53
C ASP A 150 -7.35 4.18 26.27
N PHE A 151 -6.27 4.69 26.85
CA PHE A 151 -4.97 4.04 26.74
C PHE A 151 -4.19 4.13 28.05
N ALA A 152 -3.32 3.14 28.25
CA ALA A 152 -2.35 3.13 29.32
C ALA A 152 -0.94 3.30 28.75
N TYR A 153 -0.08 4.03 29.44
CA TYR A 153 1.27 4.34 28.99
C TYR A 153 2.30 4.13 30.11
N GLU A 154 3.55 3.87 29.73
CA GLU A 154 4.66 3.67 30.64
C GLU A 154 5.85 4.49 30.12
N ARG A 155 6.58 5.15 31.03
CA ARG A 155 7.82 5.87 30.69
C ARG A 155 8.88 5.50 31.71
N PRO A 156 9.61 4.39 31.50
CA PRO A 156 10.57 3.87 32.47
C PRO A 156 11.65 4.88 32.86
N GLU A 157 12.00 5.78 31.94
CA GLU A 157 12.98 6.86 32.16
C GLU A 157 12.47 7.97 33.09
N GLN A 158 11.15 8.07 33.30
CA GLN A 158 10.52 9.14 34.10
C GLN A 158 9.80 8.62 35.34
N PHE A 159 9.24 7.41 35.29
CA PHE A 159 8.59 6.75 36.42
C PHE A 159 8.56 5.24 36.25
N SER A 160 8.56 4.52 37.37
CA SER A 160 8.37 3.07 37.40
C SER A 160 6.88 2.74 37.41
N GLY A 161 6.44 1.85 36.51
CA GLY A 161 5.07 1.33 36.46
C GLY A 161 4.24 1.84 35.29
N ARG A 162 3.10 1.18 35.06
CA ARG A 162 2.17 1.49 33.96
C ARG A 162 1.07 2.44 34.44
N CYS A 163 0.97 3.61 33.81
CA CYS A 163 -0.12 4.55 34.05
C CYS A 163 -1.34 4.17 33.21
N SER A 164 -2.41 3.69 33.86
CA SER A 164 -3.70 3.38 33.24
C SER A 164 -4.79 4.29 33.79
N ASN A 165 -5.09 5.38 33.08
CA ASN A 165 -6.14 6.32 33.46
C ASN A 165 -7.26 6.31 32.41
N PRO A 166 -8.53 5.99 32.77
CA PRO A 166 -9.67 5.98 31.82
C PRO A 166 -9.96 7.33 31.14
N LYS A 167 -9.41 8.42 31.68
CA LYS A 167 -9.50 9.77 31.11
C LYS A 167 -8.37 10.08 30.12
N SER A 168 -7.33 9.25 30.03
CA SER A 168 -6.35 9.31 28.94
C SER A 168 -7.04 8.82 27.68
N ARG A 169 -7.17 9.66 26.65
CA ARG A 169 -8.00 9.37 25.47
C ARG A 169 -7.24 9.55 24.16
N ILE A 170 -7.51 8.68 23.21
CA ILE A 170 -7.22 8.87 21.78
C ILE A 170 -8.52 9.31 21.11
N HIS A 171 -8.47 10.46 20.45
CA HIS A 171 -9.58 11.00 19.67
C HIS A 171 -9.16 11.22 18.23
N SER A 172 -9.86 10.60 17.28
CA SER A 172 -9.66 10.82 15.85
C SER A 172 -10.08 12.25 15.48
N CYS A 173 -9.23 13.00 14.77
CA CYS A 173 -9.54 14.36 14.33
C CYS A 173 -10.53 14.32 13.15
N LEU A 174 -11.82 14.17 13.43
CA LEU A 174 -12.85 14.52 12.45
C LEU A 174 -13.02 16.03 12.53
N VAL A 175 -12.55 16.75 11.50
CA VAL A 175 -12.95 18.15 11.32
C VAL A 175 -14.13 18.13 10.36
N PRO A 176 -15.36 18.40 10.83
CA PRO A 176 -16.50 18.61 9.93
C PRO A 176 -16.11 19.70 8.92
N ASP A 177 -16.44 19.48 7.66
CA ASP A 177 -16.24 20.43 6.55
C ASP A 177 -14.80 20.63 6.02
N LYS A 178 -13.79 19.87 6.50
CA LYS A 178 -12.46 19.85 5.88
C LYS A 178 -12.12 18.49 5.27
N LEU A 179 -12.27 18.40 3.96
CA LEU A 179 -11.91 17.25 3.12
C LEU A 179 -10.39 17.07 2.91
N SER A 180 -9.52 17.86 3.54
CA SER A 180 -8.07 17.77 3.25
C SER A 180 -7.47 16.48 3.83
N LEU A 181 -6.80 15.73 2.94
CA LEU A 181 -6.14 14.44 3.16
C LEU A 181 -5.31 14.38 4.46
N SER A 182 -4.62 15.47 4.81
CA SER A 182 -3.74 15.56 5.98
C SER A 182 -4.46 15.67 7.33
N ASN A 183 -5.73 16.09 7.38
CA ASN A 183 -6.43 16.33 8.65
C ASN A 183 -7.14 15.09 9.18
N ASN A 184 -7.64 14.23 8.28
CA ASN A 184 -8.35 13.00 8.62
C ASN A 184 -7.41 11.79 8.80
N GLN A 185 -6.09 12.01 8.75
CA GLN A 185 -5.04 11.02 9.03
C GLN A 185 -4.33 11.27 10.37
N LYS A 186 -4.96 12.02 11.30
CA LYS A 186 -4.40 12.41 12.60
C LYS A 186 -5.31 11.96 13.74
N PHE A 187 -4.71 11.62 14.87
CA PHE A 187 -5.40 11.45 16.14
C PHE A 187 -4.76 12.33 17.22
N THR A 188 -5.58 12.82 18.14
CA THR A 188 -5.14 13.58 19.31
C THR A 188 -5.07 12.63 20.50
N MET A 189 -3.91 12.55 21.14
CA MET A 189 -3.75 11.84 22.41
C MET A 189 -3.82 12.85 23.57
N THR A 190 -4.73 12.61 24.50
CA THR A 190 -4.84 13.35 25.75
C THR A 190 -4.30 12.48 26.87
N TYR A 191 -3.24 12.93 27.54
CA TYR A 191 -2.64 12.23 28.67
C TYR A 191 -3.22 12.72 29.99
N GLN A 192 -3.43 11.81 30.93
CA GLN A 192 -3.85 12.13 32.29
C GLN A 192 -2.88 11.58 33.33
N LYS A 193 -2.82 12.27 34.47
CA LYS A 193 -2.04 11.86 35.64
C LYS A 193 -2.66 10.59 36.25
N CYS A 194 -1.84 9.62 36.61
CA CYS A 194 -2.26 8.46 37.39
C CYS A 194 -2.01 8.70 38.87
N GLU A 195 -2.95 8.28 39.71
CA GLU A 195 -2.79 8.31 41.16
C GLU A 195 -1.60 7.41 41.56
N GLY A 196 -0.77 7.90 42.48
CA GLY A 196 0.43 7.18 42.95
C GLY A 196 1.65 7.26 42.03
N LEU A 197 1.58 7.95 40.88
CA LEU A 197 2.71 8.14 39.98
C LEU A 197 2.95 9.64 39.74
N ASP A 198 3.71 10.29 40.60
CA ASP A 198 3.81 11.76 40.61
C ASP A 198 4.48 12.38 39.38
N ALA A 199 5.29 11.61 38.65
CA ALA A 199 5.88 12.01 37.37
C ALA A 199 4.99 11.70 36.14
N THR A 200 3.74 11.25 36.34
CA THR A 200 2.76 11.16 35.25
C THR A 200 2.21 12.53 34.88
N PHE A 201 1.96 12.73 33.60
CA PHE A 201 1.70 14.06 33.03
C PHE A 201 0.20 14.30 32.81
N GLN A 202 -0.24 15.53 33.03
CA GLN A 202 -1.58 16.02 32.69
C GLN A 202 -1.45 17.18 31.70
N GLY A 203 -1.97 16.99 30.49
CA GLY A 203 -2.00 18.05 29.47
C GLY A 203 -1.94 17.54 28.02
N ILE A 204 -1.99 18.48 27.08
CA ILE A 204 -1.65 18.29 25.67
C ILE A 204 -0.16 18.64 25.55
N LYS A 205 0.73 17.65 25.39
CA LYS A 205 2.18 17.91 25.43
C LYS A 205 2.65 18.53 24.11
N GLN A 206 3.28 19.71 24.19
CA GLN A 206 3.95 20.42 23.07
C GLN A 206 5.48 20.55 23.27
N ASN A 207 6.07 19.88 24.25
CA ASN A 207 7.53 19.82 24.45
C ASN A 207 8.18 18.78 23.53
N PRO A 208 9.49 18.89 23.19
CA PRO A 208 10.14 18.01 22.22
C PRO A 208 9.83 16.55 22.56
N ILE A 209 9.20 15.88 21.61
CA ILE A 209 8.76 14.51 21.76
C ILE A 209 10.00 13.65 21.52
N GLU A 210 10.44 12.92 22.53
CA GLU A 210 11.55 11.99 22.37
C GLU A 210 11.10 10.77 21.56
N ALA A 211 12.02 10.19 20.80
CA ALA A 211 11.73 9.02 19.99
C ALA A 211 11.70 7.76 20.86
N GLY A 212 10.58 7.04 20.85
CA GLY A 212 10.39 5.78 21.57
C GLY A 212 10.79 4.54 20.77
N CYS A 213 11.08 4.69 19.48
CA CYS A 213 11.49 3.59 18.60
C CYS A 213 12.47 4.05 17.51
N LYS A 214 13.09 3.06 16.85
CA LYS A 214 13.93 3.27 15.67
C LYS A 214 13.19 2.82 14.42
N LEU A 215 13.18 3.67 13.39
CA LEU A 215 12.70 3.34 12.06
C LEU A 215 13.62 2.30 11.39
N PRO A 216 13.07 1.45 10.49
CA PRO A 216 13.90 0.53 9.71
C PRO A 216 14.98 1.27 8.92
N SER A 217 16.20 0.75 8.93
CA SER A 217 17.35 1.44 8.29
C SER A 217 17.19 1.62 6.79
N PHE A 218 16.45 0.74 6.12
CA PHE A 218 16.26 0.77 4.66
C PHE A 218 15.31 1.89 4.19
N ILE A 219 14.57 2.54 5.08
CA ILE A 219 13.74 3.70 4.73
C ILE A 219 14.43 5.04 4.98
N GLY A 220 15.68 5.05 5.46
CA GLY A 220 16.43 6.28 5.68
C GLY A 220 16.83 6.96 4.37
N GLY A 221 16.92 8.30 4.37
CA GLY A 221 17.36 9.10 3.22
C GLY A 221 16.44 10.24 2.86
N ASP A 222 16.65 10.83 1.68
CA ASP A 222 15.77 11.83 1.08
C ASP A 222 14.64 11.14 0.29
N TRP A 223 13.43 11.65 0.43
CA TRP A 223 12.20 11.14 -0.17
C TRP A 223 11.40 12.26 -0.83
N ILE A 224 10.55 11.88 -1.78
CA ILE A 224 9.63 12.77 -2.47
C ILE A 224 8.22 12.52 -1.92
N ASP A 225 7.52 13.58 -1.50
CA ASP A 225 6.10 13.47 -1.23
C ASP A 225 5.31 13.52 -2.55
N SER A 226 4.63 12.41 -2.87
CA SER A 226 3.76 12.30 -4.05
C SER A 226 2.53 13.23 -4.03
N VAL A 227 2.20 13.82 -2.87
CA VAL A 227 1.10 14.78 -2.73
C VAL A 227 1.61 16.22 -2.87
N ASN A 228 2.80 16.49 -2.35
CA ASN A 228 3.47 17.76 -2.45
C ASN A 228 4.90 17.58 -2.97
N ILE A 229 5.05 17.58 -4.29
CA ILE A 229 6.34 17.33 -4.96
C ILE A 229 7.41 18.41 -4.65
N ASP A 230 6.98 19.59 -4.21
CA ASP A 230 7.88 20.68 -3.81
C ASP A 230 8.33 20.54 -2.34
N ALA A 231 7.71 19.63 -1.57
CA ALA A 231 8.13 19.33 -0.21
C ALA A 231 9.34 18.40 -0.20
N LYS A 232 10.34 18.76 0.61
CA LYS A 232 11.49 17.91 0.89
C LYS A 232 11.19 17.00 2.07
N VAL A 233 11.22 15.68 1.86
CA VAL A 233 11.08 14.70 2.94
C VAL A 233 12.44 14.08 3.26
N PHE A 234 12.82 14.05 4.53
CA PHE A 234 14.04 13.40 5.00
C PHE A 234 13.70 12.42 6.13
N ILE A 235 14.14 11.17 5.99
CA ILE A 235 13.91 10.12 6.98
C ILE A 235 15.25 9.74 7.61
N ASN A 236 15.30 9.76 8.94
CA ASN A 236 16.44 9.25 9.71
C ASN A 236 16.01 8.07 10.60
N GLN A 237 16.86 7.67 11.54
CA GLN A 237 16.59 6.52 12.41
C GLN A 237 15.39 6.68 13.34
N THR A 238 14.88 7.90 13.56
CA THR A 238 13.85 8.17 14.58
C THR A 238 12.78 9.17 14.11
N HIS A 239 13.04 9.91 13.03
CA HIS A 239 12.24 11.02 12.54
C HIS A 239 11.99 10.92 11.03
N ILE A 240 10.84 11.44 10.62
CA ILE A 240 10.56 11.86 9.24
C ILE A 240 10.34 13.37 9.31
N ALA A 241 11.14 14.14 8.58
CA ALA A 241 11.03 15.59 8.50
C ALA A 241 10.53 15.98 7.11
N GLU A 242 9.40 16.66 7.04
CA GLU A 242 8.79 17.16 5.82
C GLU A 242 8.88 18.69 5.81
N THR A 243 9.58 19.27 4.84
CA THR A 243 9.77 20.72 4.73
C THR A 243 9.12 21.24 3.47
N ASP A 244 8.20 22.19 3.63
CA ASP A 244 7.39 22.77 2.57
C ASP A 244 7.49 24.30 2.57
N THR A 245 7.23 24.94 1.43
CA THR A 245 7.20 26.40 1.30
C THR A 245 5.76 26.91 1.26
N ILE A 246 5.26 27.39 2.40
CA ILE A 246 3.89 27.92 2.53
C ILE A 246 3.98 29.45 2.63
N ASN A 247 3.41 30.16 1.65
CA ASN A 247 3.41 31.62 1.59
C ASN A 247 4.83 32.24 1.67
N GLY A 248 5.81 31.60 1.02
CA GLY A 248 7.21 32.06 1.02
C GLY A 248 7.97 31.78 2.31
N LYS A 249 7.38 31.05 3.26
CA LYS A 249 8.06 30.57 4.47
C LYS A 249 8.28 29.08 4.41
N LEU A 250 9.46 28.65 4.83
CA LEU A 250 9.76 27.24 5.04
C LEU A 250 9.08 26.79 6.34
N LEU A 251 8.22 25.79 6.23
CA LEU A 251 7.58 25.13 7.35
C LEU A 251 8.08 23.69 7.40
N THR A 252 8.60 23.27 8.56
CA THR A 252 9.02 21.87 8.77
C THR A 252 8.03 21.18 9.70
N THR A 253 7.52 20.03 9.26
CA THR A 253 6.74 19.10 10.07
C THR A 253 7.58 17.86 10.34
N ASP A 254 7.86 17.61 11.61
CA ASP A 254 8.53 16.40 12.07
C ASP A 254 7.51 15.34 12.50
N TYR A 255 7.77 14.10 12.16
CA TYR A 255 7.08 12.93 12.65
C TYR A 255 8.07 12.07 13.42
N ILE A 256 7.79 11.80 14.67
CA ILE A 256 8.73 11.20 15.62
C ILE A 256 8.23 9.81 16.02
N CYS A 257 9.07 8.78 15.82
CA CYS A 257 8.72 7.39 16.13
C CYS A 257 8.38 7.25 17.63
N GLN A 258 7.20 6.72 17.97
CA GLN A 258 6.79 6.48 19.37
C GLN A 258 6.73 5.00 19.71
N GLU A 259 6.17 4.19 18.83
CA GLU A 259 6.10 2.75 19.01
C GLU A 259 6.17 2.05 17.65
N GLN A 260 6.84 0.89 17.60
CA GLN A 260 6.84 0.02 16.44
C GLN A 260 6.39 -1.38 16.85
N ARG A 261 5.44 -1.94 16.09
CA ARG A 261 5.04 -3.35 16.18
C ARG A 261 5.05 -3.95 14.78
N ASN A 262 5.95 -4.90 14.54
CA ASN A 262 6.18 -5.47 13.21
C ASN A 262 6.48 -4.37 12.18
N ASN A 263 5.63 -4.26 11.15
CA ASN A 263 5.75 -3.28 10.07
C ASN A 263 4.91 -2.01 10.28
N ILE A 264 4.28 -1.86 11.46
CA ILE A 264 3.44 -0.71 11.79
C ILE A 264 4.22 0.20 12.74
N VAL A 265 4.34 1.47 12.36
CA VAL A 265 4.98 2.51 13.17
C VAL A 265 3.93 3.55 13.57
N VAL A 266 3.84 3.82 14.87
CA VAL A 266 3.06 4.93 15.42
C VAL A 266 4.00 6.12 15.58
N MET A 267 3.64 7.25 14.96
CA MET A 267 4.46 8.46 14.97
C MET A 267 3.70 9.64 15.56
N ALA A 268 4.39 10.45 16.36
CA ALA A 268 3.87 11.72 16.84
C ALA A 268 4.22 12.83 15.84
N ARG A 269 3.22 13.60 15.40
CA ARG A 269 3.42 14.75 14.51
C ARG A 269 3.69 16.01 15.33
N TYR A 270 4.80 16.66 15.03
CA TYR A 270 5.27 17.88 15.66
C TYR A 270 5.62 18.90 14.56
N SER A 271 4.88 20.00 14.47
CA SER A 271 5.20 21.06 13.51
C SER A 271 6.15 22.06 14.16
N VAL A 272 7.37 22.14 13.65
CA VAL A 272 8.33 23.19 14.04
C VAL A 272 8.02 24.42 13.18
N THR A 273 7.52 25.48 13.80
CA THR A 273 7.46 26.79 13.14
C THR A 273 8.88 27.27 12.86
N GLY A 274 9.18 27.54 11.60
CA GLY A 274 10.32 28.36 11.16
C GLY A 274 10.05 29.85 11.31
#